data_AF-A0A3B0WNP7-F1
#
_entry.id   AF-A0A3B0WNP7-F1
#
_cell.length_a   1.000
_cell.length_b   1.000
_cell.length_c   1.000
_cell.angle_alpha   90.00
_cell.angle_beta   90.00
_cell.angle_gamma   90.00
#
_symmetry.space_group_name_H-M   'P 1'
#
loop_
_entity.id
_entity.type
_entity.pdbx_description
1 polymer ?
#
loop_
_entity_poly.entity_id
_entity_poly.type
_entity_poly.pdbx_seq_one_letter_code
_entity_poly.pdbx_strand_id
1 'polypeptide(L)'
;WFEFIVICGNKRGSADYIEIAKQFHSVFISHIPQMDDTHNDKAKRFINMIDEFYDRNVNLLCSAETQPDELYSGIQLKFEFKRTISRLQEMRSHEYMQKAHKIS
;
A
#
# COMPACT_ATOMS: atom_id res chain seq x y z
N TRP A 1 2.75 -12.24 6.38
CA TRP A 1 1.36 -11.76 6.49
C TRP A 1 1.29 -10.76 7.63
N PHE A 2 0.60 -9.64 7.43
CA PHE A 2 0.47 -8.55 8.39
C PHE A 2 -0.99 -8.10 8.51
N GLU A 3 -1.40 -7.60 9.66
CA GLU A 3 -2.59 -6.77 9.78
C GLU A 3 -2.26 -5.31 9.47
N PHE A 4 -3.19 -4.59 8.85
CA PHE A 4 -3.01 -3.18 8.51
C PHE A 4 -2.58 -2.33 9.70
N ILE A 5 -3.14 -2.56 10.88
CA ILE A 5 -2.80 -1.79 12.08
C ILE A 5 -1.35 -2.00 12.54
N VAL A 6 -0.78 -3.18 12.29
CA VAL A 6 0.61 -3.49 12.68
C VAL A 6 1.60 -2.75 11.78
N ILE A 7 1.27 -2.63 10.50
CA ILE A 7 2.15 -2.04 9.48
C ILE A 7 1.93 -0.52 9.34
N CYS A 8 0.68 -0.04 9.31
CA CYS A 8 0.34 1.37 9.14
C CYS A 8 -0.15 2.07 10.42
N GLY A 9 -0.37 1.35 11.53
CA GLY A 9 -0.83 1.96 12.80
C GLY A 9 0.29 2.42 13.74
N ASN A 10 1.52 1.95 13.53
CA ASN A 10 2.70 2.28 14.35
C ASN A 10 3.55 3.39 13.72
N LYS A 11 4.59 3.85 14.44
CA LYS A 11 5.54 4.89 13.98
C LYS A 11 6.52 4.40 12.89
N ARG A 12 6.04 3.77 11.81
CA ARG A 12 6.86 3.36 10.64
C ARG A 12 7.05 4.46 9.59
N GLY A 13 8.27 4.68 9.13
CA GLY A 13 8.61 5.59 8.04
C GLY A 13 8.88 4.85 6.73
N SER A 14 9.23 5.60 5.67
CA SER A 14 9.55 5.02 4.35
C SER A 14 10.70 4.01 4.42
N ALA A 15 11.71 4.25 5.26
CA ALA A 15 12.83 3.33 5.45
C ALA A 15 12.37 1.93 5.90
N ASP A 16 11.34 1.84 6.75
CA ASP A 16 10.80 0.55 7.19
C ASP A 16 10.16 -0.22 6.02
N TYR A 17 9.42 0.48 5.15
CA TYR A 17 8.78 -0.14 3.99
C TYR A 17 9.78 -0.55 2.91
N ILE A 18 10.85 0.22 2.74
CA ILE A 18 11.98 -0.14 1.86
C ILE A 18 12.60 -1.46 2.34
N GLU A 19 12.87 -1.60 3.64
CA GLU A 19 13.47 -2.82 4.18
C GLU A 19 12.53 -4.02 4.06
N ILE A 20 11.22 -3.83 4.27
CA ILE A 20 10.22 -4.89 4.02
C ILE A 20 10.24 -5.29 2.53
N ALA A 21 10.23 -4.32 1.62
CA ALA A 21 10.23 -4.60 0.18
C ALA A 21 11.50 -5.33 -0.26
N LYS A 22 12.67 -4.98 0.28
CA LYS A 22 13.93 -5.69 -0.02
C LYS A 22 13.92 -7.14 0.46
N GLN A 23 13.35 -7.38 1.63
CA GLN A 23 13.33 -8.70 2.25
C GLN A 23 12.28 -9.64 1.66
N PHE A 24 11.16 -9.09 1.18
CA PHE A 24 10.02 -9.89 0.74
C PHE A 24 9.54 -9.49 -0.65
N HIS A 25 9.66 -10.42 -1.60
CA HIS A 25 9.07 -10.27 -2.93
C HIS A 25 7.53 -10.23 -2.91
N SER A 26 6.90 -10.91 -1.95
CA SER A 26 5.44 -10.94 -1.82
C SER A 26 5.00 -10.62 -0.40
N VAL A 27 4.04 -9.72 -0.27
CA VAL A 27 3.52 -9.26 1.01
C VAL A 27 2.01 -9.46 1.07
N PHE A 28 1.53 -9.97 2.19
CA PHE A 28 0.12 -10.21 2.45
C PHE A 28 -0.35 -9.26 3.55
N ILE A 29 -1.34 -8.42 3.29
CA ILE A 29 -1.89 -7.45 4.26
C ILE A 29 -3.39 -7.68 4.44
N SER A 30 -3.86 -7.79 5.68
CA SER A 30 -5.27 -7.98 5.98
C SER A 30 -5.89 -6.81 6.72
N HIS A 31 -7.22 -6.69 6.60
CA HIS A 31 -8.04 -5.73 7.35
C HIS A 31 -7.67 -4.28 7.07
N ILE A 32 -7.45 -3.91 5.81
CA ILE A 32 -7.28 -2.51 5.42
C ILE A 32 -8.65 -1.82 5.57
N PRO A 33 -8.80 -0.84 6.49
CA PRO A 33 -10.07 -0.17 6.70
C PRO A 33 -10.34 0.85 5.59
N GLN A 34 -11.58 1.28 5.44
CA GLN A 34 -11.83 2.55 4.78
C GLN A 34 -11.18 3.69 5.59
N MET A 35 -10.47 4.58 4.92
CA MET A 35 -9.79 5.70 5.55
C MET A 35 -10.48 7.02 5.20
N ASP A 36 -10.34 8.00 6.09
CA ASP A 36 -10.88 9.34 5.93
C ASP A 36 -9.92 10.39 6.53
N ASP A 37 -10.35 11.64 6.60
CA ASP A 37 -9.54 12.73 7.15
C ASP A 37 -9.18 12.55 8.63
N THR A 38 -9.93 11.72 9.39
CA THR A 38 -9.63 11.42 10.80
C THR A 38 -8.47 10.42 10.96
N HIS A 39 -8.12 9.71 9.88
CA HIS A 39 -7.08 8.69 9.84
C HIS A 39 -5.88 9.07 8.96
N ASN A 40 -5.68 10.37 8.70
CA ASN A 40 -4.67 10.85 7.74
C ASN A 40 -3.24 10.36 7.99
N ASP A 41 -2.84 10.13 9.25
CA ASP A 41 -1.50 9.58 9.53
C ASP A 41 -1.35 8.14 9.02
N LYS A 42 -2.37 7.29 9.22
CA LYS A 42 -2.39 5.91 8.70
C LYS A 42 -2.51 5.92 7.19
N ALA A 43 -3.31 6.84 6.65
CA ALA A 43 -3.54 7.00 5.22
C ALA A 43 -2.24 7.40 4.48
N LYS A 44 -1.48 8.36 5.03
CA LYS A 44 -0.14 8.73 4.52
C LYS A 44 0.85 7.56 4.58
N ARG A 45 0.85 6.81 5.68
CA ARG A 45 1.70 5.61 5.82
C ARG A 45 1.33 4.54 4.79
N PHE A 46 0.05 4.34 4.53
CA PHE A 46 -0.42 3.42 3.49
C PHE A 46 0.03 3.87 2.10
N ILE A 47 -0.13 5.15 1.75
CA ILE A 47 0.37 5.72 0.49
C ILE A 47 1.87 5.45 0.36
N ASN A 48 2.66 5.78 1.38
CA ASN A 48 4.12 5.57 1.34
C ASN A 48 4.47 4.09 1.17
N MET A 49 3.78 3.18 1.85
CA MET A 49 4.00 1.74 1.72
C MET A 49 3.71 1.26 0.30
N ILE A 50 2.58 1.68 -0.30
CA ILE A 50 2.23 1.32 -1.68
C ILE A 50 3.26 1.87 -2.66
N ASP A 51 3.74 3.09 -2.45
CA ASP A 51 4.75 3.71 -3.33
C ASP A 51 6.06 2.90 -3.31
N GLU A 52 6.57 2.55 -2.13
CA GLU A 52 7.81 1.77 -2.02
C GLU A 52 7.68 0.34 -2.56
N PHE A 53 6.50 -0.28 -2.38
CA PHE A 53 6.20 -1.61 -2.91
C PHE A 53 6.05 -1.58 -4.44
N TYR A 54 5.40 -0.54 -4.96
CA TYR A 54 5.21 -0.34 -6.39
C TYR A 54 6.56 -0.21 -7.10
N ASP A 55 7.45 0.64 -6.60
CA ASP A 55 8.75 0.93 -7.21
C ASP A 55 9.67 -0.30 -7.28
N ARG A 56 9.49 -1.25 -6.36
CA ARG A 56 10.31 -2.47 -6.24
C ARG A 56 9.68 -3.72 -6.84
N ASN A 57 8.50 -3.62 -7.44
CA ASN A 57 7.76 -4.77 -7.97
C ASN A 57 7.44 -5.81 -6.88
N VAL A 58 6.98 -5.36 -5.70
CA VAL A 58 6.49 -6.26 -4.65
C VAL A 58 5.09 -6.73 -5.02
N ASN A 59 4.88 -8.05 -4.99
CA ASN A 59 3.56 -8.65 -5.19
C ASN A 59 2.73 -8.48 -3.91
N LEU A 60 1.73 -7.61 -3.95
CA LEU A 60 0.84 -7.34 -2.83
C LEU A 60 -0.46 -8.13 -2.97
N LEU A 61 -0.76 -8.99 -1.99
CA LEU A 61 -2.09 -9.56 -1.80
C LEU A 61 -2.73 -8.92 -0.57
N CYS A 62 -3.95 -8.41 -0.67
CA CYS A 62 -4.59 -7.78 0.47
C CYS A 62 -6.11 -7.98 0.58
N SER A 63 -6.62 -7.83 1.80
CA SER A 63 -8.05 -7.69 2.08
C SER A 63 -8.33 -6.28 2.60
N ALA A 64 -9.40 -5.68 2.07
CA ALA A 64 -9.84 -4.34 2.42
C ALA A 64 -11.35 -4.33 2.67
N GLU A 65 -11.80 -3.39 3.49
CA GLU A 65 -13.22 -3.17 3.81
C GLU A 65 -14.04 -2.73 2.59
N THR A 66 -13.42 -2.00 1.68
CA THR A 66 -14.04 -1.47 0.47
C THR A 66 -13.19 -1.78 -0.78
N GLN A 67 -13.75 -1.53 -1.96
CA GLN A 67 -12.97 -1.55 -3.19
C GLN A 67 -11.90 -0.43 -3.19
N PRO A 68 -10.83 -0.54 -4.01
CA PRO A 68 -9.75 0.44 -4.02
C PRO A 68 -10.22 1.88 -4.25
N ASP A 69 -11.17 2.10 -5.14
CA ASP A 69 -11.74 3.42 -5.46
C ASP A 69 -12.51 4.08 -4.32
N GLU A 70 -12.97 3.29 -3.34
CA GLU A 70 -13.71 3.74 -2.16
C GLU A 70 -12.86 3.71 -0.89
N LEU A 71 -11.59 3.31 -0.97
CA LEU A 71 -10.70 3.09 0.17
C LEU A 71 -10.38 4.38 0.94
N TYR A 72 -10.61 5.54 0.33
CA TYR A 72 -10.48 6.84 0.98
C TYR A 72 -11.69 7.73 0.70
N SER A 73 -12.38 8.14 1.76
CA SER A 73 -13.57 9.00 1.72
C SER A 73 -13.31 10.46 2.14
N GLY A 74 -12.08 10.77 2.57
CA GLY A 74 -11.67 12.11 2.98
C GLY A 74 -11.42 13.08 1.80
N ILE A 75 -11.10 14.33 2.15
CA ILE A 75 -10.82 15.38 1.16
C ILE A 75 -9.31 15.67 1.09
N GLN A 76 -8.59 15.60 2.21
CA GLN A 76 -7.22 16.13 2.29
C GLN A 76 -6.21 15.37 1.44
N LEU A 77 -6.34 14.05 1.34
CA LEU A 77 -5.42 13.18 0.59
C LEU A 77 -6.06 12.63 -0.69
N LYS A 78 -7.14 13.25 -1.18
CA LYS A 78 -7.93 12.72 -2.30
C LYS A 78 -7.10 12.59 -3.58
N PHE A 79 -6.19 13.53 -3.83
CA PHE A 79 -5.33 13.50 -5.01
C PHE A 79 -4.27 12.40 -4.90
N GLU A 80 -3.64 12.27 -3.74
CA GLU A 80 -2.64 11.27 -3.42
C GLU A 80 -3.24 9.87 -3.53
N PHE A 81 -4.43 9.66 -2.94
CA PHE A 81 -5.14 8.39 -3.04
C PHE A 81 -5.52 8.04 -4.46
N LYS A 82 -5.90 9.01 -5.30
CA LYS A 82 -6.14 8.73 -6.73
C LYS A 82 -4.91 8.08 -7.39
N ARG A 83 -3.69 8.57 -7.10
CA ARG A 83 -2.45 7.96 -7.60
C ARG A 83 -2.19 6.59 -7.00
N THR A 84 -2.40 6.45 -5.69
CA THR A 84 -2.24 5.16 -4.98
C THR A 84 -3.19 4.10 -5.53
N ILE A 85 -4.42 4.47 -5.87
CA ILE A 85 -5.41 3.57 -6.49
C ILE A 85 -4.95 3.13 -7.88
N SER A 86 -4.45 4.04 -8.71
CA SER A 86 -3.87 3.67 -10.02
C SER A 86 -2.73 2.65 -9.86
N ARG A 87 -1.80 2.86 -8.92
CA ARG A 87 -0.73 1.91 -8.61
C ARG A 87 -1.28 0.56 -8.17
N LEU A 88 -2.24 0.53 -7.24
CA LEU A 88 -2.88 -0.71 -6.79
C LEU A 88 -3.54 -1.48 -7.94
N GLN A 89 -4.18 -0.77 -8.88
CA GLN A 89 -4.78 -1.37 -10.07
C GLN A 89 -3.71 -1.94 -11.01
N GLU A 90 -2.63 -1.20 -11.25
CA GLU A 90 -1.49 -1.68 -12.04
C GLU A 90 -0.83 -2.91 -11.41
N MET A 91 -0.65 -2.93 -10.10
CA MET A 91 -0.09 -4.06 -9.34
C MET A 91 -0.91 -5.35 -9.47
N ARG A 92 -2.20 -5.25 -9.85
CA ARG A 92 -3.07 -6.42 -10.12
C ARG A 92 -2.92 -6.96 -11.54
N SER A 93 -2.29 -6.23 -12.45
CA SER A 93 -2.16 -6.66 -13.85
C SER A 93 -1.21 -7.86 -13.98
N HIS A 94 -1.50 -8.76 -14.93
CA HIS A 94 -0.63 -9.88 -15.25
C HIS A 94 0.78 -9.43 -15.66
N GLU A 95 0.90 -8.28 -16.32
CA GLU A 95 2.18 -7.69 -16.73
C GLU A 95 3.01 -7.25 -15.53
N TYR A 96 2.38 -6.72 -14.46
CA TYR A 96 3.08 -6.36 -13.23
C TYR A 96 3.55 -7.61 -12.48
N MET A 97 2.70 -8.63 -12.37
CA MET A 97 3.02 -9.90 -11.69
C MET A 97 4.18 -10.67 -12.34
N GLN A 98 4.49 -10.39 -13.61
CA GLN A 98 5.62 -10.99 -14.34
C GLN A 98 6.92 -10.20 -14.22
N LYS A 99 6.91 -8.99 -13.63
CA LYS A 99 8.13 -8.21 -13.45
C LYS A 99 9.02 -8.86 -12.40
N ALA A 100 10.32 -8.93 -12.70
CA ALA A 100 11.30 -9.36 -11.73
C ALA A 100 11.33 -8.40 -10.52
N HIS A 101 11.41 -8.98 -9.32
CA HIS A 101 11.62 -8.24 -8.08
C HIS A 101 12.89 -7.39 -8.16
N LYS A 102 12.82 -6.11 -7.80
CA LYS A 102 13.98 -5.22 -7.79
C LYS A 102 14.55 -5.09 -6.38
N ILE A 103 15.75 -5.60 -6.20
CA ILE A 103 16.49 -5.58 -4.92
C ILE A 103 17.39 -4.34 -4.79
N SER A 104 17.76 -3.75 -5.93
CA SER A 104 18.69 -2.61 -6.05
C SER A 104 18.03 -1.27 -5.77
#